data_AF-A0A1I1B6F2-F1
#
_entry.id   AF-A0A1I1B6F2-F1
#
_cell.length_a   1.000
_cell.length_b   1.000
_cell.length_c   1.000
_cell.angle_alpha   90.00
_cell.angle_beta   90.00
_cell.angle_gamma   90.00
#
_symmetry.space_group_name_H-M   'P 1'
#
loop_
_entity.id
_entity.type
_entity.pdbx_description
1 polymer ?
#
loop_
_entity_poly.entity_id
_entity_poly.type
_entity_poly.pdbx_seq_one_letter_code
_entity_poly.pdbx_strand_id
1 'polypeptide(L)'
;MRSHPARYSSIADFNSAYPHSPIPLDPHTRQALLTYHAAMAGITDDLLGTGASLTLEFVPHQPPTPHTVRQHTPDQLGTIIATHWGRPPVLVLAESIPLAQARKAVLNEWPTRLADVQAALTTLAEDVVAHSEPLSP
;
A
#
# COMPACT_ATOMS: atom_id res chain seq x y z
N MET A 1 -0.44 14.50 14.36
CA MET A 1 -1.38 13.54 14.98
C MET A 1 -1.12 12.18 14.34
N ARG A 2 -0.91 11.11 15.10
CA ARG A 2 -0.83 9.75 14.53
C ARG A 2 -2.25 9.31 14.19
N SER A 3 -2.63 9.46 12.92
CA SER A 3 -3.86 8.87 12.41
C SER A 3 -3.67 7.35 12.41
N HIS A 4 -4.47 6.63 13.20
CA HIS A 4 -4.47 5.18 13.14
C HIS A 4 -4.87 4.72 11.72
N PRO A 5 -4.16 3.73 11.14
CA PRO A 5 -4.49 3.23 9.81
C PRO A 5 -5.92 2.69 9.78
N ALA A 6 -6.67 3.03 8.72
CA ALA A 6 -8.04 2.53 8.56
C ALA A 6 -8.03 1.00 8.45
N ARG A 7 -8.97 0.33 9.12
CA ARG A 7 -9.00 -1.13 9.22
C ARG A 7 -10.35 -1.67 8.75
N TYR A 8 -10.29 -2.66 7.87
CA TYR A 8 -11.46 -3.34 7.31
C TYR A 8 -11.44 -4.83 7.66
N SER A 9 -12.57 -5.36 8.12
CA SER A 9 -12.74 -6.77 8.50
C SER A 9 -12.80 -7.72 7.30
N SER A 10 -13.15 -7.22 6.12
CA SER A 10 -13.24 -8.01 4.90
C SER A 10 -12.73 -7.24 3.68
N ILE A 11 -12.39 -7.97 2.62
CA ILE A 11 -12.02 -7.38 1.32
C ILE A 11 -13.24 -6.67 0.70
N ALA A 12 -14.45 -7.16 0.93
CA ALA A 12 -15.67 -6.54 0.41
C ALA A 12 -15.90 -5.15 1.03
N ASP A 13 -15.72 -5.02 2.35
CA ASP A 13 -15.83 -3.73 3.04
C ASP A 13 -14.79 -2.74 2.53
N PHE A 14 -13.55 -3.20 2.38
CA PHE A 14 -12.48 -2.40 1.80
C PHE A 14 -12.80 -1.97 0.36
N ASN A 15 -13.16 -2.90 -0.53
CA ASN A 15 -13.47 -2.60 -1.92
C ASN A 15 -14.69 -1.67 -2.07
N SER A 16 -15.65 -1.73 -1.14
CA SER A 16 -16.78 -0.80 -1.10
C SER A 16 -16.35 0.61 -0.70
N ALA A 17 -15.38 0.75 0.21
CA ALA A 17 -14.84 2.04 0.63
C ALA A 17 -13.84 2.62 -0.40
N TYR A 18 -13.11 1.76 -1.11
CA TYR A 18 -12.10 2.10 -2.10
C TYR A 18 -12.45 1.54 -3.48
N PRO A 19 -13.56 1.98 -4.11
CA PRO A 19 -13.99 1.46 -5.41
C PRO A 19 -12.97 1.75 -6.52
N HIS A 20 -12.12 2.77 -6.31
CA HIS A 20 -11.04 3.12 -7.22
C HIS A 20 -9.77 2.29 -7.01
N SER A 21 -9.62 1.51 -5.93
CA SER A 21 -8.44 0.65 -5.70
C SER A 21 -8.86 -0.74 -5.23
N PRO A 22 -9.64 -1.49 -6.03
CA PRO A 22 -10.17 -2.75 -5.54
C PRO A 22 -9.05 -3.79 -5.42
N ILE A 23 -8.99 -4.48 -4.28
CA ILE A 23 -8.23 -5.72 -4.15
C ILE A 23 -8.91 -6.77 -5.05
N PRO A 24 -8.18 -7.36 -6.01
CA PRO A 24 -8.72 -8.42 -6.85
C PRO A 24 -9.15 -9.64 -6.02
N LEU A 25 -10.37 -10.13 -6.27
CA LEU A 25 -10.89 -11.34 -5.62
C LEU A 25 -10.37 -12.63 -6.29
N ASP A 26 -10.03 -12.55 -7.57
CA ASP A 26 -9.42 -13.66 -8.32
C ASP A 26 -7.96 -13.88 -7.85
N PRO A 27 -7.59 -15.10 -7.41
CA PRO A 27 -6.25 -15.39 -6.90
C PRO A 27 -5.12 -15.12 -7.89
N HIS A 28 -5.33 -15.39 -9.19
CA HIS A 28 -4.30 -15.20 -10.21
C HIS A 28 -4.01 -13.71 -10.42
N THR A 29 -5.07 -12.91 -10.50
CA THR A 29 -4.96 -11.45 -10.61
C THR A 29 -4.35 -10.86 -9.35
N ARG A 30 -4.65 -11.43 -8.17
CA ARG A 30 -4.05 -10.98 -6.92
C ARG A 30 -2.56 -11.30 -6.81
N GLN A 31 -2.13 -12.46 -7.29
CA GLN A 31 -0.70 -12.82 -7.35
C GLN A 31 0.11 -11.87 -8.23
N ALA A 32 -0.54 -11.13 -9.14
CA ALA A 32 0.12 -10.13 -9.96
C ALA A 32 0.37 -8.80 -9.21
N LEU A 33 -0.19 -8.61 -8.02
CA LEU A 33 0.10 -7.42 -7.22
C LEU A 33 1.56 -7.41 -6.76
N LEU A 34 2.15 -6.22 -6.75
CA LEU A 34 3.43 -6.03 -6.09
C LEU A 34 3.22 -6.20 -4.59
N THR A 35 4.10 -6.99 -3.98
CA THR A 35 4.10 -7.21 -2.54
C THR A 35 5.46 -6.98 -1.94
N TYR A 36 5.48 -6.64 -0.65
CA TYR A 36 6.71 -6.57 0.14
C TYR A 36 6.56 -7.37 1.43
N HIS A 37 7.60 -8.14 1.73
CA HIS A 37 7.75 -8.96 2.92
C HIS A 37 9.19 -8.82 3.42
N ALA A 38 9.38 -8.34 4.64
CA ALA A 38 10.72 -8.19 5.21
C ALA A 38 11.35 -9.57 5.45
N ALA A 39 12.43 -9.87 4.73
CA ALA A 39 13.23 -11.10 4.86
C ALA A 39 12.41 -12.41 4.90
N MET A 40 11.30 -12.50 4.15
CA MET A 40 10.34 -13.61 4.18
C MET A 40 9.59 -13.81 5.52
N ALA A 41 9.97 -13.09 6.58
CA ALA A 41 9.35 -13.13 7.89
C ALA A 41 8.12 -12.21 7.99
N GLY A 42 8.03 -11.20 7.11
CA GLY A 42 6.96 -10.19 7.07
C GLY A 42 7.22 -9.01 8.01
N ILE A 43 6.30 -8.05 8.01
CA ILE A 43 6.39 -6.81 8.79
C ILE A 43 5.60 -6.95 10.08
N THR A 44 6.21 -6.62 11.21
CA THR A 44 5.56 -6.67 12.51
C THR A 44 4.57 -5.53 12.68
N ASP A 45 3.33 -5.85 13.05
CA ASP A 45 2.31 -4.86 13.41
C ASP A 45 2.52 -4.33 14.85
N ASP A 46 3.28 -3.25 14.94
CA ASP A 46 3.49 -2.46 16.16
C ASP A 46 2.59 -1.22 16.25
N LEU A 47 1.83 -0.90 15.20
CA LEU A 47 0.90 0.24 15.18
C LEU A 47 -0.42 -0.07 15.89
N LEU A 48 -0.96 -1.28 15.68
CA LEU A 48 -2.17 -1.74 16.38
C LEU A 48 -1.83 -2.63 17.58
N GLY A 49 -0.54 -2.88 17.81
CA GLY A 49 -0.03 -3.67 18.94
C GLY A 49 -0.38 -5.15 18.85
N THR A 50 -0.71 -5.68 17.67
CA THR A 50 -1.06 -7.10 17.52
C THR A 50 0.16 -8.01 17.45
N GLY A 51 1.33 -7.47 17.06
CA GLY A 51 2.55 -8.24 16.85
C GLY A 51 2.45 -9.21 15.66
N ALA A 52 1.38 -9.15 14.87
CA ALA A 52 1.18 -10.01 13.72
C ALA A 52 2.24 -9.72 12.63
N SER A 53 2.61 -10.75 11.89
CA SER A 53 3.41 -10.60 10.68
C SER A 53 2.51 -10.30 9.48
N LEU A 54 2.76 -9.17 8.84
CA LEU A 54 1.98 -8.65 7.72
C LEU A 54 2.80 -8.60 6.42
N THR A 55 2.07 -8.63 5.32
CA THR A 55 2.56 -8.41 3.96
C THR A 55 2.02 -7.08 3.49
N LEU A 56 2.86 -6.25 2.87
CA LEU A 56 2.36 -5.08 2.14
C LEU A 56 1.91 -5.49 0.76
N GLU A 57 0.75 -5.00 0.35
CA GLU A 57 0.25 -5.12 -1.02
C GLU A 57 0.10 -3.71 -1.61
N PHE A 58 0.60 -3.52 -2.83
CA PHE A 58 0.53 -2.25 -3.55
C PHE A 58 -0.62 -2.36 -4.55
N VAL A 59 -1.77 -1.78 -4.22
CA VAL A 59 -3.02 -1.93 -4.97
C VAL A 59 -3.19 -0.73 -5.90
N PRO A 60 -3.16 -0.92 -7.23
CA PRO A 60 -3.30 0.19 -8.17
C PRO A 60 -4.72 0.77 -8.22
N HIS A 61 -4.82 2.07 -8.53
CA HIS A 61 -6.11 2.76 -8.75
C HIS A 61 -6.88 2.27 -10.00
N GLN A 62 -6.26 1.41 -10.79
CA GLN A 62 -6.89 0.76 -11.92
C GLN A 62 -6.51 -0.71 -11.86
N PRO A 63 -7.49 -1.62 -11.96
CA PRO A 63 -7.20 -3.04 -12.00
C PRO A 63 -6.18 -3.32 -13.12
N PRO A 64 -5.12 -4.10 -12.85
CA PRO A 64 -4.22 -4.50 -13.91
C PRO A 64 -5.03 -5.30 -14.93
N THR A 65 -5.18 -4.78 -16.15
CA THR A 65 -5.73 -5.55 -17.27
C THR A 65 -4.68 -6.57 -17.72
N PRO A 66 -5.06 -7.69 -18.34
CA PRO A 66 -4.12 -8.69 -18.85
C PRO A 66 -3.01 -8.11 -19.75
N HIS A 67 -3.27 -6.97 -20.40
CA HIS A 67 -2.30 -6.23 -21.23
C HIS A 67 -1.47 -5.20 -20.46
N THR A 68 -1.89 -4.75 -19.28
CA THR A 68 -1.17 -3.78 -18.44
C THR A 68 -0.40 -4.42 -17.27
N VAL A 69 -0.54 -5.72 -17.02
CA VAL A 69 0.20 -6.46 -15.97
C VAL A 69 1.73 -6.32 -16.09
N ARG A 70 2.25 -5.92 -17.25
CA ARG A 70 3.70 -5.77 -17.50
C ARG A 70 4.20 -4.32 -17.52
N GLN A 71 3.32 -3.33 -17.41
CA GLN A 71 3.69 -1.92 -17.52
C GLN A 71 3.07 -1.15 -16.35
N HIS A 72 3.77 -1.17 -15.20
CA HIS A 72 3.56 -0.14 -14.19
C HIS A 72 4.10 1.17 -14.75
N THR A 73 3.23 2.14 -14.97
CA THR A 73 3.63 3.50 -15.27
C THR A 73 4.29 4.10 -14.01
N PRO A 74 5.39 4.86 -14.14
CA PRO A 74 6.09 5.46 -12.99
C PRO A 74 5.16 6.27 -12.07
N ASP A 75 4.09 6.82 -12.64
CA ASP A 75 3.13 7.69 -11.95
C ASP A 75 1.80 6.97 -11.63
N GLN A 76 1.77 5.63 -11.70
CA GLN A 76 0.56 4.90 -11.36
C GLN A 76 0.24 5.07 -9.86
N LEU A 77 -0.84 5.79 -9.58
CA LEU A 77 -1.35 5.96 -8.22
C LEU A 77 -1.99 4.68 -7.70
N GLY A 78 -1.91 4.51 -6.38
CA GLY A 78 -2.39 3.33 -5.70
C GLY A 78 -2.66 3.54 -4.23
N THR A 79 -3.24 2.51 -3.61
CA THR A 79 -3.40 2.37 -2.18
C THR A 79 -2.42 1.31 -1.68
N ILE A 80 -1.69 1.62 -0.61
CA ILE A 80 -0.84 0.63 0.07
C ILE A 80 -1.59 0.09 1.27
N ILE A 81 -1.72 -1.22 1.28
CA ILE A 81 -2.38 -1.95 2.37
C ILE A 81 -1.41 -2.91 3.03
N ALA A 82 -1.70 -3.28 4.28
CA ALA A 82 -1.10 -4.40 4.97
C ALA A 82 -2.15 -5.46 5.28
N THR A 83 -1.82 -6.72 5.03
CA THR A 83 -2.69 -7.89 5.26
C THR A 83 -1.88 -9.04 5.84
N HIS A 84 -2.55 -10.03 6.42
CA HIS A 84 -1.87 -11.29 6.78
C HIS A 84 -1.87 -12.23 5.58
N TRP A 85 -0.82 -12.16 4.75
CA TRP A 85 -0.68 -13.02 3.55
C TRP A 85 -1.92 -12.95 2.63
N GLY A 86 -2.42 -11.74 2.38
CA GLY A 86 -3.62 -11.50 1.58
C GLY A 86 -4.95 -11.71 2.32
N ARG A 87 -4.92 -12.11 3.59
CA ARG A 87 -6.14 -12.33 4.38
C ARG A 87 -6.50 -11.08 5.18
N PRO A 88 -7.81 -10.79 5.34
CA PRO A 88 -8.26 -9.78 6.28
C PRO A 88 -7.72 -10.01 7.70
N PRO A 89 -7.62 -8.97 8.53
CA PRO A 89 -8.04 -7.59 8.27
C PRO A 89 -7.16 -6.89 7.22
N VAL A 90 -7.75 -5.92 6.52
CA VAL A 90 -7.03 -5.02 5.59
C VAL A 90 -6.73 -3.73 6.32
N LEU A 91 -5.46 -3.36 6.43
CA LEU A 91 -5.01 -2.10 7.01
C LEU A 91 -4.58 -1.15 5.90
N VAL A 92 -5.15 0.04 5.83
CA VAL A 92 -4.76 1.07 4.86
C VAL A 92 -3.66 1.93 5.45
N LEU A 93 -2.50 1.94 4.80
CA LEU A 93 -1.33 2.68 5.27
C LEU A 93 -1.18 4.03 4.56
N ALA A 94 -1.50 4.06 3.26
CA ALA A 94 -1.48 5.27 2.45
C ALA A 94 -2.38 5.12 1.22
N GLU A 95 -2.90 6.23 0.73
CA GLU A 95 -3.89 6.30 -0.33
C GLU A 95 -3.42 7.28 -1.41
N SER A 96 -3.79 7.03 -2.67
CA SER A 96 -3.51 7.95 -3.79
C SER A 96 -2.04 8.35 -3.94
N ILE A 97 -1.12 7.42 -3.68
CA ILE A 97 0.33 7.67 -3.78
C ILE A 97 0.96 6.98 -5.00
N PRO A 98 2.02 7.54 -5.61
CA PRO A 98 2.73 6.90 -6.71
C PRO A 98 3.37 5.58 -6.25
N LEU A 99 2.85 4.45 -6.75
CA LEU A 99 3.25 3.12 -6.29
C LEU A 99 4.74 2.83 -6.50
N ALA A 100 5.32 3.32 -7.59
CA ALA A 100 6.74 3.16 -7.87
C ALA A 100 7.62 3.87 -6.84
N GLN A 101 7.27 5.11 -6.48
CA GLN A 101 8.00 5.89 -5.47
C GLN A 101 7.82 5.30 -4.08
N ALA A 102 6.60 4.87 -3.74
CA ALA A 102 6.32 4.24 -2.46
C ALA A 102 7.06 2.91 -2.29
N ARG A 103 7.09 2.09 -3.35
CA ARG A 103 7.89 0.87 -3.35
C ARG A 103 9.37 1.18 -3.18
N LYS A 104 9.88 2.21 -3.85
CA LYS A 104 11.27 2.65 -3.70
C LYS A 104 11.57 3.10 -2.26
N ALA A 105 10.69 3.89 -1.65
CA ALA A 105 10.85 4.34 -0.25
C ALA A 105 10.92 3.16 0.71
N VAL A 106 9.97 2.22 0.63
CA VAL A 106 9.97 1.00 1.44
C VAL A 106 11.22 0.15 1.19
N LEU A 107 11.61 -0.05 -0.07
CA LEU A 107 12.80 -0.85 -0.41
C LEU A 107 14.13 -0.15 -0.11
N ASN A 108 14.16 1.16 0.13
CA ASN A 108 15.38 1.85 0.56
C ASN A 108 15.60 1.68 2.06
N GLU A 109 14.52 1.63 2.84
CA GLU A 109 14.59 1.56 4.30
C GLU A 109 14.54 0.13 4.85
N TRP A 110 14.07 -0.84 4.06
CA TRP A 110 13.91 -2.24 4.46
C TRP A 110 13.19 -2.39 5.83
N PRO A 111 12.01 -1.77 6.00
CA PRO A 111 11.34 -1.73 7.29
C PRO A 111 10.90 -3.13 7.72
N THR A 112 11.12 -3.42 9.00
CA THR A 112 10.64 -4.66 9.63
C THR A 112 9.42 -4.42 10.52
N ARG A 113 9.03 -3.16 10.73
CA ARG A 113 7.90 -2.73 11.56
C ARG A 113 6.93 -1.87 10.77
N LEU A 114 5.65 -1.96 11.10
CA LEU A 114 4.60 -1.25 10.39
C LEU A 114 4.67 0.27 10.63
N ALA A 115 5.13 0.69 11.81
CA ALA A 115 5.39 2.10 12.10
C ALA A 115 6.46 2.71 11.18
N ASP A 116 7.51 1.96 10.87
CA ASP A 116 8.57 2.42 9.96
C ASP A 116 8.05 2.54 8.52
N VAL A 117 7.21 1.59 8.09
CA VAL A 117 6.49 1.70 6.80
C VAL A 117 5.64 2.96 6.78
N GLN A 118 4.84 3.20 7.83
CA GLN A 118 3.97 4.38 7.88
C GLN A 118 4.78 5.69 7.84
N ALA A 119 5.92 5.75 8.53
CA ALA A 119 6.80 6.91 8.50
C ALA A 119 7.35 7.16 7.08
N ALA A 120 7.89 6.14 6.42
CA ALA A 120 8.40 6.26 5.05
C ALA A 120 7.32 6.74 4.06
N LEU A 121 6.09 6.22 4.18
CA LEU A 121 4.98 6.62 3.32
C LEU A 121 4.46 8.03 3.62
N THR A 122 4.51 8.46 4.89
CA THR A 122 4.11 9.81 5.29
C THR A 122 5.09 10.84 4.71
N THR A 123 6.40 10.62 4.86
CA THR A 123 7.43 11.48 4.27
C THR A 123 7.26 11.60 2.76
N LEU A 124 7.02 10.48 2.07
CA LEU A 124 6.76 10.50 0.63
C LEU A 124 5.51 11.30 0.27
N ALA A 125 4.41 11.14 1.02
CA ALA A 125 3.17 11.86 0.73
C ALA A 125 3.35 13.38 0.88
N GLU A 126 4.09 13.81 1.91
CA GLU A 126 4.44 15.21 2.12
C GLU A 126 5.30 15.75 0.96
N ASP A 127 6.29 14.98 0.50
CA ASP A 127 7.11 15.34 -0.67
C ASP A 127 6.27 15.46 -1.95
N VAL A 128 5.36 14.51 -2.21
CA VAL A 128 4.50 14.56 -3.40
C VAL A 128 3.62 15.81 -3.39
N VAL A 129 3.04 16.17 -2.24
CA VAL A 129 2.22 17.40 -2.11
C VAL A 129 3.08 18.64 -2.36
N ALA A 130 4.26 18.73 -1.74
CA ALA A 130 5.15 19.88 -1.90
C ALA A 130 5.62 20.10 -3.35
N HIS A 131 5.74 19.02 -4.14
CA HIS A 131 6.12 19.09 -5.56
C HIS A 131 4.92 19.22 -6.51
N SER A 132 3.68 19.13 -6.00
CA SER A 132 2.44 19.25 -6.78
C SER A 132 1.81 20.65 -6.70
N GLU A 133 2.28 21.54 -5.82
CA GLU A 133 1.87 22.94 -5.84
C GLU A 133 2.52 23.69 -7.02
N PRO A 134 1.73 24.30 -7.93
CA PRO A 134 2.29 25.17 -8.94
C PRO A 134 2.79 26.46 -8.26
N LEU A 135 4.06 26.81 -8.50
CA LEU A 135 4.57 28.18 -8.39
C LEU A 135 3.62 29.09 -9.20
N SER A 136 2.67 29.75 -8.54
CA SER A 136 1.84 30.79 -9.16
C SER A 136 2.51 32.14 -8.94
N PRO A 137 2.90 32.87 -9.99
CA PRO A 137 3.00 34.33 -9.96
C PRO A 137 1.62 35.00 -10.10
#